data_AF-A0A2T2XWQ8-F1
#
_entry.id   AF-A0A2T2XWQ8-F1
#
_cell.length_a   1.000
_cell.length_b   1.000
_cell.length_c   1.000
_cell.angle_alpha   90.00
_cell.angle_beta   90.00
_cell.angle_gamma   90.00
#
_symmetry.space_group_name_H-M   'P 1'
#
loop_
_entity.id
_entity.type
_entity.pdbx_description
1 polymer ?
#
loop_
_entity_poly.entity_id
_entity_poly.type
_entity_poly.pdbx_seq_one_letter_code
_entity_poly.pdbx_strand_id
1 'polypeptide(L)'
;MQTSDIAGLRWWHFDQNNSGGYFIDNNTVSHDVFIQARNADEARTKAENIFEPYSEYCTCCGERWCIDPRDDEGSLYPEIYGTPVHQVEKGIFRKSCVLHYHDGLVEKLQYK
;
A
#
# COMPACT_ATOMS: atom_id res chain seq x y z
N MET A 1 12.49 -26.45 -8.49
CA MET A 1 11.67 -25.28 -8.10
C MET A 1 12.54 -24.06 -8.29
N GLN A 2 12.18 -23.20 -9.25
CA GLN A 2 12.92 -21.97 -9.56
C GLN A 2 12.79 -21.00 -8.38
N THR A 3 13.89 -20.78 -7.68
CA THR A 3 14.03 -19.77 -6.61
C THR A 3 14.33 -18.37 -7.18
N SER A 4 14.14 -18.17 -8.49
CA SER A 4 14.54 -16.96 -9.22
C SER A 4 13.51 -15.83 -9.18
N ASP A 5 12.25 -16.10 -8.81
CA ASP A 5 11.16 -15.11 -8.96
C ASP A 5 10.99 -14.17 -7.74
N ILE A 6 11.64 -14.46 -6.61
CA ILE A 6 11.61 -13.59 -5.41
C ILE A 6 12.82 -12.64 -5.39
N ALA A 7 13.90 -12.99 -6.10
CA ALA A 7 15.15 -12.23 -6.16
C ALA A 7 14.97 -10.97 -7.03
N GLY A 8 14.36 -9.94 -6.46
CA GLY A 8 14.11 -8.66 -7.15
C GLY A 8 12.79 -8.01 -6.77
N LEU A 9 11.93 -8.69 -6.01
CA LEU A 9 10.70 -8.10 -5.51
C LEU A 9 11.00 -7.14 -4.35
N ARG A 10 10.32 -6.00 -4.39
CA ARG A 10 10.36 -4.94 -3.38
C ARG A 10 8.94 -4.53 -3.04
N TRP A 11 8.78 -3.80 -1.94
CA TRP A 11 7.51 -3.29 -1.44
C TRP A 11 7.48 -1.78 -1.57
N TRP A 12 6.40 -1.28 -2.16
CA TRP A 12 6.09 0.16 -2.21
C TRP A 12 4.90 0.45 -1.32
N HIS A 13 5.03 1.50 -0.50
CA HIS A 13 4.02 1.95 0.44
C HIS A 13 3.21 3.09 -0.17
N PHE A 14 1.88 2.96 -0.10
CA PHE A 14 0.90 3.97 -0.49
C PHE A 14 -0.02 4.23 0.70
N ASP A 15 -0.29 5.51 1.00
CA ASP A 15 -1.16 5.93 2.09
C ASP A 15 -2.39 6.69 1.58
N GLN A 16 -3.54 6.45 2.24
CA GLN A 16 -4.76 7.21 1.96
C GLN A 16 -4.68 8.60 2.58
N ASN A 17 -5.02 9.60 1.79
CA ASN A 17 -5.44 10.89 2.30
C ASN A 17 -6.85 10.79 2.91
N ASN A 18 -7.13 11.56 3.96
CA ASN A 18 -8.40 11.60 4.67
C ASN A 18 -9.46 12.44 3.93
N SER A 19 -9.57 12.25 2.61
CA SER A 19 -10.47 13.03 1.75
C SER A 19 -11.92 12.77 2.12
N GLY A 20 -12.64 13.84 2.51
CA GLY A 20 -14.01 13.75 3.00
C GLY A 20 -14.12 13.34 4.47
N GLY A 21 -13.02 13.31 5.23
CA GLY A 21 -13.03 13.02 6.66
C GLY A 21 -13.20 11.55 7.02
N TYR A 22 -12.96 10.64 6.07
CA TYR A 22 -12.92 9.20 6.33
C TYR A 22 -11.87 8.48 5.46
N PHE A 23 -11.53 7.25 5.88
CA PHE A 23 -10.69 6.31 5.12
C PHE A 23 -11.54 5.15 4.60
N ILE A 24 -11.24 4.66 3.40
CA ILE A 24 -11.86 3.44 2.87
C ILE A 24 -11.11 2.25 3.46
N ASP A 25 -11.80 1.39 4.19
CA ASP A 25 -11.18 0.22 4.82
C ASP A 25 -11.96 -1.06 4.48
N ASN A 26 -11.39 -1.90 3.63
CA ASN A 26 -11.97 -3.16 3.18
C ASN A 26 -10.85 -4.22 2.97
N ASN A 27 -11.10 -5.27 2.19
CA ASN A 27 -10.11 -6.33 1.94
C ASN A 27 -9.11 -6.01 0.82
N THR A 28 -9.35 -4.93 0.07
CA THR A 28 -8.53 -4.49 -1.07
C THR A 28 -7.69 -3.28 -0.71
N VAL A 29 -8.24 -2.34 0.06
CA VAL A 29 -7.53 -1.14 0.51
C VAL A 29 -7.75 -0.89 2.01
N SER A 30 -6.75 -0.28 2.65
CA SER A 30 -6.82 0.24 4.01
C SER A 30 -6.00 1.53 4.06
N HIS A 31 -5.87 2.16 5.24
CA HIS A 31 -5.12 3.41 5.37
C HIS A 31 -3.71 3.32 4.78
N ASP A 32 -3.06 2.16 4.95
CA ASP A 32 -1.80 1.82 4.30
C ASP A 32 -2.01 0.63 3.35
N VAL A 33 -1.46 0.75 2.15
CA VAL A 33 -1.40 -0.32 1.16
C VAL A 33 0.05 -0.54 0.75
N PHE A 34 0.46 -1.80 0.72
CA PHE A 34 1.79 -2.21 0.28
C PHE A 34 1.66 -3.06 -0.97
N ILE A 35 2.36 -2.70 -2.03
CA ILE A 35 2.34 -3.42 -3.30
C ILE A 35 3.71 -4.01 -3.56
N GLN A 36 3.74 -5.32 -3.83
CA GLN A 36 4.93 -6.02 -4.23
C GLN A 36 5.10 -5.98 -5.76
N ALA A 37 6.26 -5.48 -6.21
CA ALA A 37 6.57 -5.32 -7.63
C ALA A 37 8.08 -5.46 -7.89
N ARG A 38 8.49 -5.39 -9.16
CA ARG A 38 9.91 -5.45 -9.56
C ARG A 38 10.57 -4.06 -9.64
N ASN A 39 9.78 -3.00 -9.78
CA ASN A 39 10.24 -1.61 -9.86
C ASN A 39 9.06 -0.65 -9.58
N ALA A 40 9.37 0.65 -9.45
CA ALA A 40 8.40 1.68 -9.17
C ALA A 40 7.30 1.82 -10.24
N ASP A 41 7.64 1.66 -11.53
CA ASP A 41 6.66 1.76 -12.62
C ASP A 41 5.59 0.65 -12.55
N GLU A 42 6.01 -0.57 -12.25
CA GLU A 42 5.10 -1.67 -12.02
C GLU A 42 4.24 -1.44 -10.76
N ALA A 43 4.85 -0.95 -9.67
CA ALA A 43 4.11 -0.64 -8.45
C ALA A 43 3.04 0.43 -8.69
N ARG A 44 3.39 1.49 -9.41
CA ARG A 44 2.48 2.56 -9.85
C ARG A 44 1.34 2.02 -10.70
N THR A 45 1.66 1.24 -11.73
CA THR A 45 0.64 0.64 -12.62
C THR A 45 -0.33 -0.23 -11.82
N LYS A 46 0.16 -1.03 -10.86
CA LYS A 46 -0.71 -1.80 -9.98
C LYS A 46 -1.54 -0.90 -9.06
N ALA A 47 -0.95 0.14 -8.49
CA ALA A 47 -1.63 1.10 -7.62
C ALA A 47 -2.79 1.77 -8.36
N GLU A 48 -2.59 2.26 -9.59
CA GLU A 48 -3.65 2.88 -10.41
C GLU A 48 -4.85 1.94 -10.57
N ASN A 49 -4.60 0.68 -10.96
CA ASN A 49 -5.65 -0.32 -11.16
C ASN A 49 -6.36 -0.69 -9.85
N ILE A 50 -5.62 -0.85 -8.75
CA ILE A 50 -6.20 -1.21 -7.44
C ILE A 50 -7.02 -0.04 -6.88
N PHE A 51 -6.56 1.20 -7.07
CA PHE A 51 -7.12 2.38 -6.43
C PHE A 51 -8.21 3.09 -7.23
N GLU A 52 -8.32 2.88 -8.55
CA GLU A 52 -9.37 3.48 -9.40
C GLU A 52 -10.79 3.30 -8.83
N PRO A 53 -11.22 2.13 -8.31
CA PRO A 53 -12.54 1.98 -7.71
C PRO A 53 -12.70 2.69 -6.35
N TYR A 54 -11.60 3.19 -5.78
CA TYR A 54 -11.51 3.76 -4.44
C TYR A 54 -10.84 5.15 -4.46
N SER A 55 -10.94 5.91 -5.56
CA SER A 55 -10.21 7.17 -5.78
C SER A 55 -11.10 8.42 -5.70
N GLU A 56 -12.06 8.44 -4.78
CA GLU A 56 -12.94 9.60 -4.59
C GLU A 56 -12.15 10.91 -4.36
N TYR A 57 -12.61 12.00 -4.97
CA TYR A 57 -12.00 13.32 -4.85
C TYR A 57 -12.80 14.22 -3.89
N CYS A 58 -12.14 14.85 -2.92
CA CYS A 58 -12.73 16.00 -2.20
C CYS A 58 -12.22 17.30 -2.79
N THR A 59 -13.11 18.24 -3.12
CA THR A 59 -12.72 19.61 -3.48
C THR A 59 -11.94 20.34 -2.37
N CYS A 60 -12.12 19.90 -1.12
CA CYS A 60 -11.51 20.44 0.08
C CYS A 60 -10.12 19.86 0.41
N CYS A 61 -9.93 18.57 0.14
CA CYS A 61 -8.77 17.78 0.59
C CYS A 61 -7.94 17.21 -0.57
N GLY A 62 -8.46 17.24 -1.79
CA GLY A 62 -7.84 16.68 -2.98
C GLY A 62 -8.13 15.19 -3.19
N GLU A 63 -7.22 14.55 -3.92
CA GLU A 63 -7.24 13.13 -4.24
C GLU A 63 -7.05 12.26 -3.00
N ARG A 64 -7.61 11.05 -3.04
CA ARG A 64 -7.49 10.07 -1.94
C ARG A 64 -6.13 9.38 -1.92
N TRP A 65 -5.48 9.22 -3.07
CA TRP A 65 -4.22 8.49 -3.21
C TRP A 65 -3.19 9.33 -3.92
N CYS A 66 -1.94 9.27 -3.46
CA CYS A 66 -0.79 9.70 -4.24
C CYS A 66 -0.19 8.45 -4.89
N ILE A 67 -0.31 8.33 -6.22
CA ILE A 67 0.18 7.16 -6.97
C ILE A 67 1.70 7.23 -7.18
N ASP A 68 2.30 8.40 -7.01
CA ASP A 68 3.75 8.52 -6.98
C ASP A 68 4.30 7.91 -5.68
N PRO A 69 5.07 6.79 -5.77
CA PRO A 69 5.71 6.26 -4.59
C PRO A 69 6.71 7.28 -4.03
N ARG A 70 6.83 7.36 -2.70
CA ARG A 70 7.82 8.24 -2.06
C ARG A 70 9.27 7.76 -2.25
N ASP A 71 9.45 6.51 -2.64
CA ASP A 71 10.73 5.83 -2.82
C ASP A 71 10.71 5.06 -4.14
N ASP A 72 11.65 5.38 -5.03
CA ASP A 72 11.77 4.76 -6.35
C ASP A 72 12.34 3.33 -6.29
N GLU A 73 13.11 3.00 -5.24
CA GLU A 73 13.76 1.68 -5.11
C GLU A 73 12.88 0.66 -4.37
N GLY A 74 11.99 1.15 -3.51
CA GLY A 74 11.14 0.33 -2.66
C GLY A 74 11.93 -0.41 -1.57
N SER A 75 11.19 -1.04 -0.65
CA SER A 75 11.76 -1.69 0.52
C SER A 75 11.85 -3.21 0.39
N LEU A 76 12.79 -3.85 1.09
CA LEU A 76 12.89 -5.32 1.15
C LEU A 76 11.70 -5.96 1.87
N TYR A 77 11.11 -5.23 2.81
CA TYR A 77 9.97 -5.65 3.62
C TYR A 77 8.90 -4.57 3.56
N PRO A 78 7.61 -4.91 3.78
CA PRO A 78 6.59 -3.89 3.96
C PRO A 78 6.83 -3.17 5.30
N GLU A 79 7.11 -1.88 5.23
CA GLU A 79 7.48 -1.06 6.39
C GLU A 79 6.97 0.37 6.30
N ILE A 80 6.75 0.98 7.45
CA ILE A 80 6.39 2.40 7.59
C ILE A 80 7.53 3.09 8.32
N TYR A 81 8.22 4.01 7.63
CA TYR A 81 9.35 4.77 8.19
C TYR A 81 10.40 3.86 8.87
N GLY A 82 10.78 2.75 8.22
CA GLY A 82 11.75 1.79 8.75
C GLY A 82 11.20 0.81 9.80
N THR A 83 9.90 0.86 10.11
CA THR A 83 9.26 -0.07 11.05
C THR A 83 8.47 -1.14 10.25
N PRO A 84 8.85 -2.43 10.33
CA PRO A 84 8.10 -3.49 9.66
C PRO A 84 6.63 -3.51 10.10
N VAL A 85 5.71 -3.74 9.16
CA VAL A 85 4.25 -3.64 9.42
C VAL A 85 3.76 -4.52 10.59
N HIS A 86 4.41 -5.65 10.85
CA HIS A 86 4.07 -6.54 11.97
C HIS A 86 4.50 -6.01 13.36
N GLN A 87 5.28 -4.93 13.40
CA GLN A 87 5.74 -4.25 14.62
C GLN A 87 5.05 -2.91 14.84
N VAL A 88 4.27 -2.44 13.85
CA VAL A 88 3.51 -1.19 13.96
C VAL A 88 2.39 -1.40 15.00
N GLU A 89 2.32 -0.49 15.95
CA GLU A 89 1.24 -0.41 16.94
C GLU A 89 0.04 0.33 16.33
N LYS A 90 -1.18 -0.16 16.58
CA LYS A 90 -2.39 0.47 16.06
C LYS A 90 -2.62 1.85 16.67
N GLY A 91 -2.99 2.80 15.83
CA GLY A 91 -3.52 4.10 16.23
C GLY A 91 -5.04 4.14 16.21
N ILE A 92 -5.60 5.31 16.53
CA ILE A 92 -7.05 5.54 16.47
C ILE A 92 -7.57 5.42 15.03
N PHE A 93 -6.78 5.88 14.05
CA PHE A 93 -7.12 5.88 12.63
C PHE A 93 -6.40 4.76 11.83
N ARG A 94 -5.13 4.49 12.15
CA ARG A 94 -4.29 3.50 11.47
C ARG A 94 -4.34 2.17 12.23
N LYS A 95 -5.22 1.24 11.82
CA LYS A 95 -5.45 -0.05 12.51
C LYS A 95 -4.96 -1.27 11.74
N SER A 96 -4.85 -1.17 10.43
CA SER A 96 -4.44 -2.26 9.54
C SER A 96 -3.78 -1.73 8.29
N CYS A 97 -3.16 -2.65 7.54
CA CYS A 97 -2.77 -2.45 6.16
C CYS A 97 -3.29 -3.58 5.26
N VAL A 98 -3.20 -3.35 3.95
CA VAL A 98 -3.39 -4.40 2.94
C VAL A 98 -2.08 -4.62 2.18
N LEU A 99 -1.68 -5.88 2.05
CA LEU A 99 -0.51 -6.32 1.29
C LEU A 99 -0.99 -6.96 -0.01
N HIS A 100 -0.59 -6.39 -1.15
CA HIS A 100 -0.79 -6.97 -2.48
C HIS A 100 0.52 -7.60 -2.94
N TYR A 101 0.57 -8.92 -2.93
CA TYR A 101 1.73 -9.69 -3.36
C TYR A 101 1.85 -9.71 -4.89
N HIS A 102 3.06 -9.97 -5.38
CA HIS A 102 3.32 -9.92 -6.83
C HIS A 102 2.54 -10.99 -7.59
N ASP A 103 2.26 -12.13 -6.95
CA ASP A 103 1.52 -13.28 -7.49
C ASP A 103 -0.01 -13.11 -7.45
N GLY A 104 -0.50 -11.99 -6.92
CA GLY A 104 -1.93 -11.68 -6.81
C GLY A 104 -2.58 -12.09 -5.49
N LEU A 105 -1.83 -12.66 -4.53
CA LEU A 105 -2.34 -12.81 -3.17
C LEU A 105 -2.59 -11.43 -2.54
N VAL A 106 -3.71 -11.30 -1.81
CA VAL A 106 -4.04 -10.11 -1.04
C VAL A 106 -4.25 -10.49 0.41
N GLU A 107 -3.55 -9.82 1.32
CA GLU A 107 -3.61 -10.06 2.76
C GLU A 107 -3.95 -8.77 3.50
N LYS A 108 -4.92 -8.83 4.41
CA LYS A 108 -5.19 -7.74 5.34
C LYS A 108 -4.56 -8.06 6.69
N LEU A 109 -3.61 -7.23 7.11
CA LEU A 109 -2.87 -7.39 8.36
C LEU A 109 -3.31 -6.33 9.37
N GLN A 110 -3.71 -6.78 10.57
CA GLN A 110 -3.98 -5.89 11.70
C GLN A 110 -2.66 -5.51 12.37
N TYR A 111 -2.51 -4.22 12.68
CA TYR A 111 -1.43 -3.74 13.53
C TYR A 111 -1.65 -4.19 14.98
N LYS A 112 -0.57 -4.16 15.77
CA LYS A 112 -0.56 -4.65 17.15
C LYS A 112 -1.49 -3.84 18.06
#